data_AF-A0A529NBF3-F1
#
_entry.id   AF-A0A529NBF3-F1
#
_cell.length_a   1.000
_cell.length_b   1.000
_cell.length_c   1.000
_cell.angle_alpha   90.00
_cell.angle_beta   90.00
_cell.angle_gamma   90.00
#
_symmetry.space_group_name_H-M   'P 1'
#
loop_
_entity.id
_entity.type
_entity.pdbx_description
1 polymer ?
#
loop_
_entity_poly.entity_id
_entity_poly.type
_entity_poly.pdbx_seq_one_letter_code
_entity_poly.pdbx_strand_id
1 'polypeptide(L)'
;MRVLVVQNYDNTGLGQVGAALAEAGADVDLRRPYQGDPLPQDAGGHDAMVLLGGGQNALADEDYPYFPALLELTRDFADKD
;
A
#
# COMPACT_ATOMS: atom_id res chain seq x y z
N MET A 1 10.78 12.25 2.30
CA MET A 1 9.59 11.66 1.67
C MET A 1 9.32 10.32 2.34
N ARG A 2 8.16 10.14 2.94
CA ARG A 2 7.73 8.87 3.52
C ARG A 2 6.65 8.25 2.64
N VAL A 3 6.89 7.03 2.16
CA VAL A 3 6.03 6.36 1.18
C VAL A 3 5.40 5.14 1.83
N LEU A 4 4.06 5.08 1.81
CA LEU A 4 3.33 3.88 2.19
C LEU A 4 3.45 2.86 1.05
N VAL A 5 3.92 1.66 1.34
CA VAL A 5 3.90 0.55 0.38
C VAL A 5 2.96 -0.53 0.93
N VAL A 6 1.92 -0.87 0.18
CA VAL A 6 1.04 -1.98 0.50
C VAL A 6 1.39 -3.18 -0.35
N GLN A 7 1.85 -4.26 0.28
CA GLN A 7 2.11 -5.54 -0.35
C GLN A 7 0.89 -6.45 -0.19
N ASN A 8 0.44 -7.06 -1.31
CA ASN A 8 -0.71 -7.97 -1.33
C ASN A 8 -0.32 -9.45 -1.47
N TYR A 9 0.95 -9.75 -1.75
CA TYR A 9 1.42 -11.13 -1.95
C TYR A 9 2.89 -11.26 -1.54
N ASP A 10 3.20 -12.33 -0.82
CA ASP A 10 4.49 -12.51 -0.14
C ASP A 10 5.68 -12.61 -1.11
N ASN A 11 5.44 -13.17 -2.29
CA ASN A 11 6.45 -13.30 -3.33
C ASN A 11 6.53 -12.06 -4.26
N THR A 12 5.81 -10.98 -3.96
CA THR A 12 5.90 -9.72 -4.71
C THR A 12 6.86 -8.77 -4.01
N GLY A 13 8.15 -8.84 -4.36
CA GLY A 13 9.12 -7.85 -3.92
C GLY A 13 8.91 -6.47 -4.56
N LEU A 14 9.52 -5.45 -3.97
CA LEU A 14 9.46 -4.06 -4.45
C LEU A 14 10.11 -3.83 -5.83
N GLY A 15 11.02 -4.71 -6.26
CA GLY A 15 11.66 -4.66 -7.57
C GLY A 15 12.24 -3.27 -7.90
N GLN A 16 11.97 -2.80 -9.12
CA GLN A 16 12.44 -1.48 -9.60
C GLN A 16 11.84 -0.31 -8.83
N VAL A 17 10.62 -0.45 -8.29
CA VAL A 17 10.01 0.59 -7.45
C VAL A 17 10.84 0.76 -6.17
N GLY A 18 11.30 -0.33 -5.56
CA GLY A 18 12.19 -0.28 -4.39
C GLY A 18 13.51 0.40 -4.68
N ALA A 19 14.12 0.11 -5.84
CA ALA A 19 15.35 0.78 -6.26
C ALA A 19 15.15 2.30 -6.42
N ALA A 20 14.10 2.72 -7.12
CA ALA A 20 13.78 4.14 -7.31
C ALA A 20 13.47 4.86 -5.99
N LEU A 21 12.72 4.23 -5.08
CA LEU A 21 12.45 4.78 -3.75
C LEU A 21 13.74 4.96 -2.92
N ALA A 22 14.66 3.99 -2.99
CA ALA A 22 15.95 4.08 -2.32
C ALA A 22 16.83 5.19 -2.92
N GLU A 23 16.88 5.32 -4.26
CA GLU A 23 17.60 6.40 -4.95
C GLU A 23 17.05 7.79 -4.59
N ALA A 24 15.73 7.90 -4.37
CA ALA A 24 15.08 9.13 -3.91
C ALA A 24 15.29 9.40 -2.40
N GLY A 25 15.94 8.51 -1.65
CA GLY A 25 16.10 8.62 -0.20
C GLY A 25 14.77 8.55 0.56
N ALA A 26 13.79 7.81 0.04
CA ALA A 26 12.48 7.67 0.65
C ALA A 26 12.52 6.77 1.89
N ASP A 27 11.78 7.15 2.92
CA ASP A 27 11.45 6.28 4.04
C ASP A 27 10.27 5.38 3.65
N VAL A 28 10.47 4.07 3.65
CA VAL A 28 9.49 3.09 3.17
C VAL A 28 8.73 2.49 4.36
N ASP A 29 7.43 2.77 4.43
CA ASP A 29 6.51 2.15 5.38
C ASP A 29 5.79 0.98 4.68
N LEU A 30 6.34 -0.23 4.80
CA LEU A 30 5.79 -1.44 4.18
C LEU A 30 4.71 -2.09 5.06
N ARG A 31 3.51 -2.28 4.51
CA ARG A 31 2.38 -2.96 5.15
C ARG A 31 1.93 -4.20 4.39
N ARG A 32 1.66 -5.27 5.12
CA ARG A 32 1.14 -6.55 4.65
C ARG A 32 -0.22 -6.83 5.29
N PRO A 33 -1.30 -6.15 4.85
CA PRO A 33 -2.62 -6.33 5.46
C PRO A 33 -3.15 -7.76 5.34
N TYR A 34 -2.74 -8.50 4.31
CA TYR A 34 -3.03 -9.94 4.18
C TYR A 34 -2.36 -10.82 5.27
N GLN A 35 -1.40 -10.27 6.02
CA GLN A 35 -0.79 -10.89 7.20
C GLN A 35 -1.22 -10.23 8.52
N GLY A 36 -2.19 -9.30 8.46
CA GLY A 36 -2.74 -8.62 9.63
C GLY A 36 -2.08 -7.30 10.00
N ASP A 37 -1.15 -6.78 9.19
CA ASP A 37 -0.62 -5.43 9.43
C ASP A 37 -1.74 -4.39 9.32
N PRO A 38 -1.84 -3.45 10.27
CA PRO A 38 -2.85 -2.41 10.19
C PRO A 38 -2.52 -1.44 9.06
N LEU A 39 -3.56 -1.00 8.36
CA LEU A 39 -3.49 0.14 7.45
C LEU A 39 -3.57 1.46 8.24
N PRO A 40 -2.88 2.53 7.80
CA PRO A 40 -3.11 3.88 8.31
C PRO A 40 -4.59 4.26 8.18
N GLN A 41 -5.08 5.09 9.12
CA GLN A 41 -6.46 5.58 9.10
C GLN A 41 -6.72 6.56 7.95
N ASP A 42 -5.69 7.32 7.58
CA ASP A 42 -5.69 8.29 6.50
C ASP A 42 -4.26 8.43 5.94
N ALA A 43 -4.11 9.15 4.83
CA ALA A 43 -2.86 9.41 4.15
C ALA A 43 -1.99 10.50 4.80
N GLY A 44 -2.43 11.15 5.89
CA GLY A 44 -1.75 12.33 6.46
C GLY A 44 -0.36 12.06 7.02
N GLY A 45 -0.01 10.79 7.24
CA GLY A 45 1.32 10.37 7.69
C GLY A 45 2.32 10.07 6.57
N HIS A 46 1.94 10.19 5.31
CA HIS A 46 2.73 9.78 4.15
C HIS A 46 2.64 10.81 3.03
N ASP A 47 3.71 10.94 2.26
CA ASP A 47 3.78 11.84 1.10
C ASP A 47 3.28 11.16 -0.19
N ALA A 48 3.25 9.82 -0.21
CA ALA A 48 2.80 9.03 -1.37
C ALA A 48 2.41 7.59 -0.97
N MET A 49 1.71 6.90 -1.87
CA MET A 49 1.35 5.49 -1.75
C MET A 49 1.80 4.68 -2.97
N VAL A 50 2.28 3.47 -2.73
CA VAL A 50 2.47 2.41 -3.73
C VAL A 50 1.62 1.21 -3.32
N LEU A 51 0.61 0.90 -4.12
CA LEU A 51 -0.19 -0.32 -3.99
C LEU A 51 0.35 -1.39 -4.94
N LEU A 52 1.02 -2.42 -4.42
CA LEU A 52 1.55 -3.50 -5.24
C LEU A 52 0.45 -4.44 -5.73
N GLY A 53 0.71 -5.11 -6.85
CA GLY A 53 -0.17 -6.15 -7.37
C GLY A 53 -0.27 -7.38 -6.45
N GLY A 54 -1.21 -8.26 -6.77
CA GLY A 54 -1.43 -9.53 -6.09
C GLY A 54 -2.32 -10.46 -6.92
N GLY A 55 -2.52 -11.69 -6.44
CA GLY A 55 -3.35 -12.70 -7.12
C GLY A 55 -4.85 -12.59 -6.83
N GLN A 56 -5.26 -11.62 -6.02
CA GLN A 56 -6.63 -11.42 -5.58
C GLN A 56 -7.53 -10.88 -6.70
N ASN A 57 -8.80 -11.28 -6.67
CA ASN A 57 -9.84 -10.60 -7.43
C ASN A 57 -10.19 -9.27 -6.73
N ALA A 58 -10.26 -8.16 -7.46
CA ALA A 58 -10.53 -6.84 -6.90
C ALA A 58 -11.91 -6.67 -6.23
N LEU A 59 -12.85 -7.60 -6.45
CA LEU A 59 -14.21 -7.60 -5.86
C LEU A 59 -14.37 -8.64 -4.74
N ALA A 60 -13.31 -9.31 -4.32
CA ALA A 60 -13.36 -10.39 -3.33
C ALA A 60 -13.26 -9.86 -1.88
N ASP A 61 -14.07 -8.87 -1.53
CA ASP A 61 -14.07 -8.25 -0.20
C ASP A 61 -14.38 -9.25 0.92
N GLU A 62 -15.17 -10.28 0.63
CA GLU A 62 -15.49 -11.36 1.57
C GLU A 62 -14.26 -12.20 1.95
N ASP A 63 -13.38 -12.47 0.97
CA ASP A 63 -12.14 -13.23 1.17
C ASP A 63 -11.00 -12.35 1.70
N TYR A 64 -11.05 -11.05 1.41
CA TYR A 64 -10.03 -10.06 1.75
C TYR A 64 -10.65 -8.85 2.48
N PRO A 65 -11.03 -8.99 3.76
CA PRO A 65 -11.81 -7.98 4.50
C PRO A 65 -11.08 -6.65 4.73
N TYR A 66 -9.80 -6.56 4.39
CA TYR A 66 -9.03 -5.31 4.42
C TYR A 66 -9.25 -4.42 3.19
N PHE A 67 -9.85 -4.95 2.12
CA PHE A 67 -10.07 -4.21 0.86
C PHE A 67 -10.88 -2.94 1.02
N PRO A 68 -12.04 -2.92 1.72
CA PRO A 68 -12.78 -1.67 1.89
C PRO A 68 -11.93 -0.56 2.50
N ALA A 69 -11.19 -0.83 3.59
CA ALA A 69 -10.31 0.14 4.23
C ALA A 69 -9.15 0.58 3.31
N LEU A 70 -8.57 -0.35 2.55
CA LEU A 70 -7.50 -0.04 1.59
C LEU A 70 -7.97 0.85 0.45
N LEU A 71 -9.18 0.63 -0.05
CA LEU A 71 -9.78 1.43 -1.12
C LEU A 71 -10.15 2.83 -0.62
N GLU A 72 -10.70 2.96 0.59
CA GLU A 72 -10.91 4.28 1.21
C GLU A 72 -9.59 5.03 1.39
N LEU A 73 -8.54 4.36 1.88
CA LEU A 73 -7.22 4.98 2.01
C LEU A 73 -6.66 5.43 0.66
N THR A 74 -6.85 4.64 -0.40
CA THR A 74 -6.41 5.00 -1.76
C THR A 74 -7.15 6.26 -2.26
N ARG A 75 -8.45 6.40 -1.96
CA ARG A 75 -9.22 7.61 -2.29
C ARG A 75 -8.74 8.82 -1.47
N ASP A 76 -8.46 8.65 -0.19
CA ASP A 76 -7.91 9.74 0.64
C ASP A 76 -6.54 10.24 0.15
N PHE A 77 -5.69 9.37 -0.41
CA PHE A 77 -4.48 9.81 -1.13
C PHE A 77 -4.83 10.61 -2.39
N ALA A 78 -5.78 10.14 -3.20
CA ALA A 78 -6.16 10.79 -4.45
C ALA A 78 -6.83 12.16 -4.24
N ASP A 79 -7.54 12.35 -3.13
CA ASP A 79 -8.21 13.61 -2.78
C ASP A 79 -7.25 14.67 -2.19
N LYS A 80 -5.99 14.30 -1.89
CA LYS A 80 -4.96 15.20 -1.33
C LYS A 80 -4.10 15.90 -2.38
N ASP A 81 -4.15 15.46 -3.64
CA ASP A 81 -3.49 16.07 -4.79
C ASP A 81 -4.33 17.21 -5.41
#